data_AF-A0A925D944-F1
#
_entry.id   AF-A0A925D944-F1
#
_cell.length_a   1.000
_cell.length_b   1.000
_cell.length_c   1.000
_cell.angle_alpha   90.00
_cell.angle_beta   90.00
_cell.angle_gamma   90.00
#
_symmetry.space_group_name_H-M   'P 1'
#
loop_
_entity.id
_entity.type
_entity.pdbx_description
1 polymer ?
#
loop_
_entity_poly.entity_id
_entity_poly.type
_entity_poly.pdbx_seq_one_letter_code
_entity_poly.pdbx_strand_id
1 'polypeptide(L)'
;MAQFVPLKVDTEGSEWAAWSRKHRHEGMGIPILYVVRANGEAAYAKSGSKQGDELPLFLAEHLTTAGTIFSDAQLAQIKVAVDDSSKALAASDSFTAVKRLESLKKIGQPGKFGSFATVALEADSLYTKLVEEGTAALKTAQEQLAGEDKFVGVLGVVSANRIYGKLPELRKELVSAERDLTKNADLKEELKQAQALDRAIALLSLNSTKKQAKTALELLVTRFPNTPAAERAQAKLTELFGAAPAIPANPTEGAPAASGLRTWSDASGKFRIEAELVSLEDGSVNLKKKSGEVVSVPLAKLSKADQEFVAKAEGRSGDQ
;
A
#
# COMPACT_ATOMS: atom_id res chain seq x y z
N MET A 1 33.33 20.88 7.45
CA MET A 1 32.87 19.92 8.48
C MET A 1 34.08 19.22 9.03
N ALA A 2 34.20 19.13 10.36
CA ALA A 2 35.25 18.30 10.96
C ALA A 2 34.92 16.83 10.64
N GLN A 3 35.84 16.13 9.99
CA GLN A 3 35.64 14.73 9.59
C GLN A 3 35.89 13.75 10.75
N PHE A 4 36.46 14.25 11.84
CA PHE A 4 36.64 13.56 13.11
C PHE A 4 36.03 14.38 14.25
N VAL A 5 35.50 13.68 15.24
CA VAL A 5 35.09 14.25 16.53
C VAL A 5 36.16 13.87 17.55
N PRO A 6 37.03 14.80 17.99
CA PRO A 6 38.05 14.48 18.98
C PRO A 6 37.38 14.26 20.34
N LEU A 7 37.57 13.07 20.90
CA LEU A 7 37.14 12.72 22.25
C LEU A 7 38.37 12.49 23.12
N LYS A 8 38.29 12.97 24.37
CA LYS A 8 39.31 12.72 25.40
C LYS A 8 38.68 11.89 26.50
N VAL A 9 39.35 10.81 26.86
CA VAL A 9 38.94 9.93 27.97
C VAL A 9 40.09 9.91 28.95
N ASP A 10 39.78 10.19 30.21
CA ASP A 10 40.75 10.08 31.31
C ASP A 10 40.94 8.60 31.67
N THR A 11 42.18 8.12 31.62
CA THR A 11 42.54 6.73 31.93
C THR A 11 42.38 6.38 33.41
N GLU A 12 42.25 7.36 34.29
CA GLU A 12 41.98 7.16 35.72
C GLU A 12 40.47 7.14 36.03
N GLY A 13 39.63 7.55 35.07
CA GLY A 13 38.18 7.63 35.22
C GLY A 13 37.45 6.29 35.07
N SER A 14 36.24 6.21 35.62
CA SER A 14 35.38 5.01 35.52
C SER A 14 34.99 4.66 34.08
N GLU A 15 34.95 5.65 33.19
CA GLU A 15 34.61 5.48 31.78
C GLU A 15 35.70 4.70 31.02
N TRP A 16 36.97 4.89 31.38
CA TRP A 16 38.09 4.19 30.76
C TRP A 16 38.03 2.68 30.96
N ALA A 17 37.64 2.23 32.17
CA ALA A 17 37.53 0.80 32.45
C ALA A 17 36.46 0.13 31.58
N ALA A 18 35.35 0.80 31.29
CA ALA A 18 34.33 0.31 30.37
C ALA A 18 34.83 0.34 28.91
N TRP A 19 35.44 1.45 28.50
CA TRP A 19 35.94 1.65 27.14
C TRP A 19 37.04 0.65 26.76
N SER A 20 38.09 0.52 27.56
CA SER A 20 39.25 -0.35 27.30
C SER A 20 38.91 -1.84 27.31
N ARG A 21 37.85 -2.24 28.04
CA ARG A 21 37.30 -3.60 27.97
C ARG A 21 36.61 -3.86 26.63
N LYS A 22 35.86 -2.87 26.11
CA LYS A 22 35.17 -2.96 24.83
C LYS A 22 36.11 -2.83 23.64
N HIS A 23 37.11 -1.94 23.73
CA HIS A 23 38.07 -1.62 22.68
C HIS A 23 39.48 -1.92 23.17
N ARG A 24 39.91 -3.18 22.97
CA ARG A 24 41.28 -3.60 23.24
C ARG A 24 42.25 -2.75 22.42
N HIS A 25 43.35 -2.35 23.05
CA HIS A 25 44.44 -1.61 22.41
C HIS A 25 45.75 -2.39 22.53
N GLU A 26 46.68 -2.08 21.65
CA GLU A 26 48.05 -2.61 21.70
C GLU A 26 48.99 -1.62 22.41
N GLY A 27 49.95 -2.14 23.17
CA GLY A 27 50.92 -1.35 23.92
C GLY A 27 50.51 -1.12 25.38
N MET A 28 51.46 -0.62 26.18
CA MET A 28 51.30 -0.42 27.63
C MET A 28 51.43 1.06 28.06
N GLY A 29 51.58 1.98 27.10
CA GLY A 29 51.88 3.40 27.35
C GLY A 29 50.70 4.35 27.11
N ILE A 30 50.76 5.53 27.73
CA ILE A 30 49.84 6.66 27.52
C ILE A 30 50.61 7.78 26.79
N PRO A 31 50.02 8.50 25.83
CA PRO A 31 48.61 8.45 25.39
C PRO A 31 48.28 7.20 24.58
N ILE A 32 47.01 6.78 24.61
CA ILE A 32 46.47 5.73 23.76
C ILE A 32 45.56 6.41 22.74
N LEU A 33 45.85 6.20 21.45
CA LEU A 33 45.08 6.78 20.37
C LEU A 33 44.10 5.74 19.84
N TYR A 34 42.84 6.15 19.75
CA TYR A 34 41.76 5.38 19.15
C TYR A 34 41.24 6.10 17.91
N VAL A 35 40.93 5.33 16.87
CA VAL A 35 40.06 5.76 15.77
C VAL A 35 38.87 4.82 15.75
N VAL A 36 37.68 5.36 15.99
CA VAL A 36 36.44 4.59 16.07
C VAL A 36 35.48 5.11 15.02
N ARG A 37 34.92 4.20 14.23
CA ARG A 37 33.92 4.52 13.21
C ARG A 37 32.56 4.75 13.85
N ALA A 38 31.62 5.33 13.10
CA ALA A 38 30.28 5.64 13.60
C ALA A 38 29.46 4.41 14.04
N ASN A 39 29.78 3.22 13.54
CA ASN A 39 29.19 1.95 14.00
C ASN A 39 29.76 1.46 15.35
N GLY A 40 30.73 2.18 15.92
CA GLY A 40 31.40 1.85 17.18
C GLY A 40 32.57 0.88 17.03
N GLU A 41 32.95 0.46 15.83
CA GLU A 41 34.13 -0.39 15.63
C GLU A 41 35.42 0.43 15.65
N ALA A 42 36.42 -0.05 16.39
CA ALA A 42 37.74 0.55 16.41
C ALA A 42 38.51 0.17 15.14
N ALA A 43 38.80 1.16 14.30
CA ALA A 43 39.70 1.02 13.16
C ALA A 43 41.18 1.09 13.60
N TYR A 44 41.46 1.74 14.73
CA TYR A 44 42.79 1.83 15.32
C TYR A 44 42.70 1.92 16.84
N ALA A 45 43.63 1.27 17.54
CA ALA A 45 43.74 1.30 18.99
C ALA A 45 45.17 0.94 19.43
N LYS A 46 46.07 1.93 19.55
CA LYS A 46 47.47 1.68 20.00
C LYS A 46 47.99 2.78 20.91
N SER A 47 48.88 2.41 21.84
CA SER A 47 49.70 3.34 22.61
C SER A 47 50.65 4.13 21.71
N GLY A 48 50.82 5.42 22.00
CA GLY A 48 51.76 6.31 21.32
C GLY A 48 51.11 7.63 20.91
N SER A 49 51.93 8.69 20.83
CA SER A 49 51.51 10.00 20.33
C SER A 49 51.77 10.12 18.83
N LYS A 50 50.86 10.75 18.08
CA LYS A 50 51.13 11.29 16.74
C LYS A 50 51.38 12.78 16.88
N GLN A 51 52.60 13.22 16.60
CA GLN A 51 53.02 14.62 16.78
C GLN A 51 53.28 15.31 15.44
N GLY A 52 53.16 16.64 15.42
CA GLY A 52 53.42 17.45 14.23
C GLY A 52 52.66 16.94 13.00
N ASP A 53 53.39 16.72 11.91
CA ASP A 53 52.85 16.31 10.61
C ASP A 53 52.34 14.86 10.56
N GLU A 54 52.70 14.03 11.55
CA GLU A 54 52.23 12.64 11.61
C GLU A 54 50.72 12.55 11.88
N LEU A 55 50.17 13.47 12.67
CA LEU A 55 48.76 13.43 13.06
C LEU A 55 47.84 13.69 11.85
N PRO A 56 48.04 14.74 11.03
CA PRO A 56 47.27 14.93 9.80
C PRO A 56 47.36 13.74 8.84
N LEU A 57 48.54 13.16 8.64
CA LEU A 57 48.73 12.00 7.76
C LEU A 57 47.99 10.77 8.28
N PHE A 58 48.11 10.50 9.58
CA PHE A 58 47.39 9.42 10.25
C PHE A 58 45.86 9.56 10.12
N LEU A 59 45.34 10.77 10.33
CA LEU A 59 43.92 11.05 10.16
C LEU A 59 43.48 10.87 8.71
N ALA A 60 44.25 11.37 7.74
CA ALA A 60 43.97 11.19 6.31
C ALA A 60 43.93 9.71 5.89
N GLU A 61 44.88 8.90 6.37
CA GLU A 61 44.91 7.45 6.15
C GLU A 61 43.62 6.80 6.66
N HIS A 62 43.22 7.12 7.89
CA HIS A 62 42.07 6.45 8.51
C HIS A 62 40.73 6.91 7.93
N LEU A 63 40.66 8.13 7.37
CA LEU A 63 39.48 8.61 6.64
C LEU A 63 39.14 7.75 5.42
N THR A 64 40.14 7.14 4.77
CA THR A 64 39.89 6.23 3.64
C THR A 64 39.03 5.02 4.04
N THR A 65 39.03 4.66 5.33
CA THR A 65 38.27 3.53 5.88
C THR A 65 36.98 3.97 6.60
N ALA A 66 36.67 5.27 6.61
CA ALA A 66 35.49 5.81 7.28
C ALA A 66 34.18 5.57 6.51
N GLY A 67 34.27 5.04 5.29
CA GLY A 67 33.13 4.89 4.39
C GLY A 67 32.59 6.25 3.92
N THR A 68 31.34 6.26 3.47
CA THR A 68 30.66 7.48 3.05
C THR A 68 30.32 8.33 4.27
N ILE A 69 30.87 9.55 4.32
CA ILE A 69 30.58 10.53 5.36
C ILE A 69 29.46 11.43 4.87
N PHE A 70 28.32 11.37 5.55
CA PHE A 70 27.18 12.26 5.30
C PHE A 70 27.25 13.49 6.20
N SER A 71 26.81 14.63 5.67
CA SER A 71 26.54 15.83 6.48
C SER A 71 25.36 15.62 7.42
N ASP A 72 25.28 16.40 8.49
CA ASP A 72 24.13 16.37 9.43
C ASP A 72 22.78 16.56 8.72
N ALA A 73 22.74 17.43 7.70
CA ALA A 73 21.54 17.65 6.89
C ALA A 73 21.15 16.39 6.08
N GLN A 74 22.13 15.69 5.50
CA GLN A 74 21.89 14.43 4.80
C GLN A 74 21.46 13.32 5.77
N LEU A 75 22.10 13.21 6.95
CA LEU A 75 21.72 12.25 7.98
C LEU A 75 20.29 12.50 8.49
N ALA A 76 19.90 13.76 8.66
CA ALA A 76 18.52 14.12 9.02
C ALA A 76 17.52 13.71 7.94
N GLN A 77 17.86 13.91 6.66
CA GLN A 77 17.03 13.47 5.53
C GLN A 77 16.89 11.94 5.47
N ILE A 78 18.00 11.21 5.66
CA ILE A 78 17.99 9.74 5.73
C ILE A 78 17.11 9.28 6.89
N LYS A 79 17.28 9.87 8.08
CA LYS A 79 16.49 9.52 9.27
C LYS A 79 14.99 9.71 9.03
N VAL A 80 14.57 10.84 8.45
CA VAL A 80 13.14 11.09 8.15
C VAL A 80 12.60 10.02 7.20
N ALA A 81 13.36 9.64 6.17
CA ALA A 81 12.94 8.58 5.26
C ALA A 81 12.87 7.21 5.95
N VAL A 82 13.81 6.87 6.82
CA VAL A 82 13.81 5.63 7.62
C VAL A 82 12.61 5.57 8.55
N ASP A 83 12.35 6.64 9.31
CA ASP A 83 11.23 6.73 10.24
C ASP A 83 9.89 6.57 9.50
N ASP A 84 9.73 7.28 8.38
CA ASP A 84 8.50 7.22 7.58
C ASP A 84 8.31 5.85 6.90
N SER A 85 9.40 5.25 6.42
CA SER A 85 9.35 3.90 5.83
C SER A 85 9.00 2.85 6.86
N SER A 86 9.57 2.95 8.06
CA SER A 86 9.28 2.05 9.18
C SER A 86 7.81 2.15 9.62
N LYS A 87 7.27 3.38 9.72
CA LYS A 87 5.84 3.61 9.97
C LYS A 87 4.95 3.03 8.87
N ALA A 88 5.33 3.20 7.60
CA ALA A 88 4.58 2.65 6.49
C ALA A 88 4.57 1.10 6.50
N LEU A 89 5.71 0.48 6.78
CA LEU A 89 5.82 -0.98 6.92
C LEU A 89 5.00 -1.51 8.09
N ALA A 90 4.96 -0.80 9.22
CA ALA A 90 4.08 -1.16 10.35
C ALA A 90 2.59 -1.12 9.99
N ALA A 91 2.22 -0.34 8.98
CA ALA A 91 0.86 -0.28 8.40
C ALA A 91 0.68 -1.18 7.16
N SER A 92 1.64 -2.09 6.88
CA SER A 92 1.66 -2.95 5.68
C SER A 92 1.63 -2.18 4.35
N ASP A 93 2.13 -0.95 4.33
CA ASP A 93 2.25 -0.11 3.12
C ASP A 93 3.69 -0.11 2.59
N SER A 94 4.10 -1.24 2.00
CA SER A 94 5.41 -1.37 1.36
C SER A 94 5.61 -0.40 0.18
N PHE A 95 4.54 0.07 -0.47
CA PHE A 95 4.65 1.04 -1.57
C PHE A 95 5.17 2.38 -1.08
N THR A 96 4.62 2.89 0.02
CA THR A 96 5.09 4.14 0.62
C THR A 96 6.50 3.98 1.15
N ALA A 97 6.84 2.84 1.76
CA ALA A 97 8.20 2.55 2.23
C ALA A 97 9.23 2.56 1.10
N VAL A 98 8.98 1.82 0.00
CA VAL A 98 9.83 1.83 -1.20
C VAL A 98 9.98 3.26 -1.74
N LYS A 99 8.88 3.99 -1.88
CA LYS A 99 8.90 5.37 -2.39
C LYS A 99 9.74 6.30 -1.50
N ARG A 100 9.66 6.16 -0.18
CA ARG A 100 10.40 6.97 0.79
C ARG A 100 11.90 6.67 0.71
N LEU A 101 12.31 5.41 0.72
CA LEU A 101 13.72 5.05 0.60
C LEU A 101 14.30 5.43 -0.77
N GLU A 102 13.58 5.18 -1.87
CA GLU A 102 14.00 5.58 -3.21
C GLU A 102 14.19 7.10 -3.37
N SER A 103 13.54 7.91 -2.54
CA SER A 103 13.74 9.37 -2.55
C SER A 103 15.16 9.78 -2.13
N LEU A 104 15.86 8.90 -1.41
CA LEU A 104 17.24 9.12 -0.97
C LEU A 104 18.29 8.92 -2.07
N LYS A 105 17.90 8.44 -3.26
CA LYS A 105 18.82 8.20 -4.40
C LYS A 105 19.70 9.39 -4.78
N LYS A 106 19.26 10.61 -4.47
CA LYS A 106 20.04 11.86 -4.69
C LYS A 106 21.16 12.06 -3.67
N ILE A 107 21.04 11.46 -2.49
CA ILE A 107 22.01 11.52 -1.39
C ILE A 107 23.00 10.36 -1.50
N GLY A 108 22.51 9.17 -1.82
CA GLY A 108 23.29 7.95 -2.04
C GLY A 108 22.37 6.80 -2.44
N GLN A 109 22.91 5.63 -2.73
CA GLN A 109 22.10 4.46 -3.10
C GLN A 109 21.64 3.71 -1.83
N PRO A 110 20.33 3.69 -1.53
CA PRO A 110 19.83 2.85 -0.45
C PRO A 110 20.14 1.37 -0.70
N GLY A 111 20.44 0.63 0.36
CA GLY A 111 20.95 -0.74 0.33
C GLY A 111 22.47 -0.80 0.16
N LYS A 112 23.12 0.31 -0.23
CA LYS A 112 24.55 0.43 -0.49
C LYS A 112 25.08 1.84 -0.18
N PHE A 113 24.64 2.47 0.92
CA PHE A 113 25.14 3.79 1.27
C PHE A 113 26.64 3.79 1.57
N GLY A 114 27.19 2.66 2.02
CA GLY A 114 28.60 2.52 2.35
C GLY A 114 29.01 3.39 3.54
N SER A 115 28.05 3.81 4.38
CA SER A 115 28.27 4.62 5.56
C SER A 115 28.09 3.78 6.82
N PHE A 116 28.91 4.06 7.84
CA PHE A 116 28.79 3.43 9.15
C PHE A 116 27.85 4.18 10.11
N ALA A 117 27.23 5.29 9.67
CA ALA A 117 26.25 5.99 10.48
C ALA A 117 25.03 5.10 10.74
N THR A 118 24.55 5.04 11.99
CA THR A 118 23.45 4.15 12.40
C THR A 118 22.22 4.30 11.50
N VAL A 119 21.79 5.53 11.21
CA VAL A 119 20.62 5.79 10.35
C VAL A 119 20.82 5.37 8.89
N ALA A 120 22.06 5.36 8.39
CA ALA A 120 22.36 4.89 7.04
C ALA A 120 22.35 3.35 6.98
N LEU A 121 22.88 2.69 8.01
CA LEU A 121 22.81 1.23 8.15
C LEU A 121 21.36 0.74 8.27
N GLU A 122 20.53 1.44 9.04
CA GLU A 122 19.09 1.17 9.13
C GLU A 122 18.39 1.32 7.78
N ALA A 123 18.71 2.39 7.03
CA ALA A 123 18.15 2.59 5.69
C ALA A 123 18.56 1.46 4.73
N ASP A 124 19.83 1.04 4.75
CA ASP A 124 20.33 -0.08 3.94
C ASP A 124 19.65 -1.41 4.30
N SER A 125 19.46 -1.66 5.59
CA SER A 125 18.75 -2.85 6.08
C SER A 125 17.29 -2.87 5.64
N LEU A 126 16.55 -1.76 5.81
CA LEU A 126 15.16 -1.65 5.37
C LEU A 126 15.03 -1.81 3.85
N TYR A 127 15.94 -1.22 3.10
CA TYR A 127 15.96 -1.37 1.65
C TYR A 127 16.17 -2.83 1.23
N THR A 128 17.14 -3.51 1.84
CA THR A 128 17.43 -4.93 1.57
C THR A 128 16.21 -5.79 1.85
N LYS A 129 15.53 -5.56 2.98
CA LYS A 129 14.28 -6.25 3.33
C LYS A 129 13.19 -6.05 2.27
N LEU A 130 13.01 -4.83 1.75
CA LEU A 130 12.03 -4.55 0.70
C LEU A 130 12.37 -5.23 -0.63
N VAL A 131 13.66 -5.36 -0.97
CA VAL A 131 14.11 -6.12 -2.14
C VAL A 131 13.78 -7.61 -1.96
N GLU A 132 14.01 -8.18 -0.77
CA GLU A 132 13.65 -9.56 -0.44
C GLU A 132 12.12 -9.77 -0.50
N GLU A 133 11.35 -8.87 0.11
CA GLU A 133 9.87 -8.89 0.06
C GLU A 133 9.36 -8.83 -1.39
N GLY A 134 9.90 -7.95 -2.22
CA GLY A 134 9.53 -7.84 -3.62
C GLY A 134 9.91 -9.06 -4.46
N THR A 135 11.08 -9.66 -4.18
CA THR A 135 11.52 -10.91 -4.82
C THR A 135 10.56 -12.05 -4.48
N ALA A 136 10.23 -12.20 -3.19
CA ALA A 136 9.28 -13.20 -2.73
C ALA A 136 7.89 -12.99 -3.34
N ALA A 137 7.40 -11.75 -3.37
CA ALA A 137 6.11 -11.41 -3.96
C ALA A 137 6.03 -11.77 -5.45
N LEU A 138 7.08 -11.48 -6.23
CA LEU A 138 7.14 -11.86 -7.65
C LEU A 138 7.15 -13.38 -7.81
N LYS A 139 7.96 -14.09 -7.03
CA LYS A 139 8.03 -15.56 -7.06
C LYS A 139 6.67 -16.18 -6.75
N THR A 140 6.02 -15.77 -5.66
CA THR A 140 4.69 -16.26 -5.29
C THR A 140 3.66 -15.97 -6.38
N ALA A 141 3.68 -14.78 -6.98
CA ALA A 141 2.78 -14.44 -8.07
C ALA A 141 3.01 -15.34 -9.30
N GLN A 142 4.26 -15.68 -9.62
CA GLN A 142 4.60 -16.59 -10.72
C GLN A 142 4.13 -18.03 -10.45
N GLU A 143 4.27 -18.52 -9.22
CA GLU A 143 3.75 -19.83 -8.82
C GLU A 143 2.22 -19.88 -8.94
N GLN A 144 1.53 -18.80 -8.58
CA GLN A 144 0.08 -18.68 -8.69
C GLN A 144 -0.43 -18.62 -10.14
N LEU A 145 0.41 -18.27 -11.12
CA LEU A 145 0.03 -18.36 -12.54
C LEU A 145 -0.12 -19.80 -13.04
N ALA A 146 0.44 -20.78 -12.32
CA ALA A 146 0.28 -22.20 -12.61
C ALA A 146 -0.94 -22.83 -11.89
N GLY A 147 -1.60 -22.09 -11.00
CA GLY A 147 -2.76 -22.57 -10.24
C GLY A 147 -4.07 -22.53 -11.04
N GLU A 148 -5.15 -22.99 -10.39
CA GLU A 148 -6.50 -22.97 -10.95
C GLU A 148 -7.01 -21.52 -11.17
N ASP A 149 -6.81 -20.65 -10.18
CA ASP A 149 -7.14 -19.23 -10.28
C ASP A 149 -5.92 -18.40 -10.71
N LYS A 150 -5.66 -18.40 -12.02
CA LYS A 150 -4.55 -17.64 -12.63
C LYS A 150 -4.66 -16.13 -12.39
N PHE A 151 -5.86 -15.60 -12.12
CA PHE A 151 -6.06 -14.16 -11.90
C PHE A 151 -5.31 -13.68 -10.65
N VAL A 152 -5.18 -14.53 -9.62
CA VAL A 152 -4.40 -14.21 -8.42
C VAL A 152 -2.93 -13.95 -8.78
N GLY A 153 -2.34 -14.80 -9.62
CA GLY A 153 -0.96 -14.62 -10.08
C GLY A 153 -0.80 -13.37 -10.94
N VAL A 154 -1.74 -13.10 -11.85
CA VAL A 154 -1.74 -11.88 -12.68
C VAL A 154 -1.81 -10.63 -11.81
N LEU A 155 -2.73 -10.57 -10.84
CA LEU A 155 -2.85 -9.46 -9.89
C LEU A 155 -1.60 -9.33 -9.01
N GLY A 156 -1.01 -10.44 -8.60
CA GLY A 156 0.24 -10.47 -7.85
C GLY A 156 1.39 -9.81 -8.60
N VAL A 157 1.60 -10.14 -9.88
CA VAL A 157 2.64 -9.53 -10.72
C VAL A 157 2.42 -8.02 -10.88
N VAL A 158 1.18 -7.60 -11.15
CA VAL A 158 0.82 -6.16 -11.28
C VAL A 158 1.11 -5.41 -9.98
N SER A 159 0.65 -5.97 -8.85
CA SER A 159 0.83 -5.36 -7.54
C SER A 159 2.31 -5.27 -7.17
N ALA A 160 3.08 -6.34 -7.40
CA ALA A 160 4.51 -6.37 -7.16
C ALA A 160 5.25 -5.33 -8.02
N ASN A 161 4.88 -5.17 -9.29
CA ASN A 161 5.48 -4.15 -10.16
C ASN A 161 5.14 -2.72 -9.68
N ARG A 162 3.90 -2.47 -9.26
CA ARG A 162 3.52 -1.16 -8.70
C ARG A 162 4.29 -0.83 -7.42
N ILE A 163 4.42 -1.81 -6.52
CA ILE A 163 5.02 -1.64 -5.18
C ILE A 163 6.55 -1.53 -5.29
N TYR A 164 7.18 -2.48 -5.97
CA TYR A 164 8.62 -2.69 -5.93
C TYR A 164 9.34 -2.30 -7.23
N GLY A 165 8.62 -1.97 -8.31
CA GLY A 165 9.22 -1.71 -9.63
C GLY A 165 10.13 -0.48 -9.72
N LYS A 166 10.18 0.34 -8.66
CA LYS A 166 11.16 1.44 -8.54
C LYS A 166 12.55 0.95 -8.07
N LEU A 167 12.60 -0.17 -7.37
CA LEU A 167 13.84 -0.78 -6.90
C LEU A 167 14.64 -1.28 -8.12
N PRO A 168 15.86 -0.76 -8.37
CA PRO A 168 16.65 -1.13 -9.55
C PRO A 168 16.93 -2.63 -9.66
N GLU A 169 17.10 -3.32 -8.53
CA GLU A 169 17.37 -4.76 -8.45
C GLU A 169 16.22 -5.59 -9.02
N LEU A 170 14.97 -5.16 -8.81
CA LEU A 170 13.77 -5.91 -9.20
C LEU A 170 13.15 -5.43 -10.50
N ARG A 171 13.44 -4.19 -10.92
CA ARG A 171 12.77 -3.54 -12.05
C ARG A 171 12.79 -4.37 -13.33
N LYS A 172 13.93 -4.98 -13.67
CA LYS A 172 14.07 -5.76 -14.91
C LYS A 172 13.16 -6.98 -14.89
N GLU A 173 13.14 -7.70 -13.78
CA GLU A 173 12.36 -8.94 -13.62
C GLU A 173 10.87 -8.65 -13.57
N LEU A 174 10.44 -7.66 -12.78
CA LEU A 174 9.04 -7.24 -12.66
C LEU A 174 8.47 -6.77 -14.01
N VAL A 175 9.21 -5.95 -14.74
CA VAL A 175 8.79 -5.47 -16.07
C VAL A 175 8.75 -6.62 -17.08
N SER A 176 9.68 -7.59 -17.00
CA SER A 176 9.64 -8.76 -17.87
C SER A 176 8.42 -9.63 -17.58
N ALA A 177 8.12 -9.88 -16.30
CA ALA A 177 6.97 -10.69 -15.90
C ALA A 177 5.66 -10.09 -16.42
N GLU A 178 5.42 -8.79 -16.25
CA GLU A 178 4.21 -8.14 -16.76
C GLU A 178 4.16 -8.11 -18.30
N ARG A 179 5.33 -7.97 -18.96
CA ARG A 179 5.44 -8.07 -20.42
C ARG A 179 5.05 -9.46 -20.93
N ASP A 180 5.47 -10.51 -20.24
CA ASP A 180 5.16 -11.88 -20.63
C ASP A 180 3.68 -12.21 -20.44
N LEU A 181 3.03 -11.66 -19.41
CA LEU A 181 1.56 -11.66 -19.28
C LEU A 181 0.87 -10.94 -20.46
N THR A 182 1.42 -9.83 -20.92
CA THR A 182 0.87 -9.07 -22.06
C THR A 182 0.95 -9.83 -23.39
N LYS A 183 1.98 -10.67 -23.56
CA LYS A 183 2.18 -11.50 -24.76
C LYS A 183 1.28 -12.72 -24.78
N ASN A 184 0.85 -13.20 -23.61
CA ASN A 184 -0.06 -14.31 -23.51
C ASN A 184 -1.48 -13.86 -23.89
N ALA A 185 -2.01 -14.38 -25.01
CA ALA A 185 -3.33 -14.02 -25.52
C ALA A 185 -4.45 -14.30 -24.50
N ASP A 186 -4.31 -15.39 -23.73
CA ASP A 186 -5.30 -15.86 -22.77
C ASP A 186 -5.26 -15.11 -21.43
N LEU A 187 -4.24 -14.29 -21.17
CA LEU A 187 -4.09 -13.53 -19.92
C LEU A 187 -4.17 -12.02 -20.15
N LYS A 188 -4.30 -11.59 -21.41
CA LYS A 188 -4.22 -10.18 -21.78
C LYS A 188 -5.41 -9.37 -21.26
N GLU A 189 -6.61 -9.95 -21.26
CA GLU A 189 -7.80 -9.29 -20.72
C GLU A 189 -7.81 -9.32 -19.19
N GLU A 190 -7.39 -10.43 -18.58
CA GLU A 190 -7.17 -10.59 -17.15
C GLU A 190 -6.17 -9.57 -16.63
N LEU A 191 -5.08 -9.32 -17.36
CA LEU A 191 -4.08 -8.31 -17.01
C LEU A 191 -4.68 -6.91 -16.96
N LYS A 192 -5.50 -6.52 -17.95
CA LYS A 192 -6.17 -5.21 -17.94
C LYS A 192 -7.11 -5.07 -16.72
N GLN A 193 -7.84 -6.13 -16.40
CA GLN A 193 -8.74 -6.15 -15.26
C GLN A 193 -7.97 -6.10 -13.92
N ALA A 194 -6.87 -6.83 -13.82
CA ALA A 194 -5.99 -6.82 -12.65
C ALA A 194 -5.34 -5.43 -12.45
N GLN A 195 -4.87 -4.78 -13.52
CA GLN A 195 -4.38 -3.40 -13.47
C GLN A 195 -5.44 -2.40 -13.02
N ALA A 196 -6.69 -2.57 -13.46
CA ALA A 196 -7.80 -1.72 -13.02
C ALA A 196 -8.10 -1.93 -11.53
N LEU A 197 -8.12 -3.19 -11.08
CA LEU A 197 -8.36 -3.55 -9.68
C LEU A 197 -7.25 -3.06 -8.76
N ASP A 198 -5.97 -3.30 -9.09
CA ASP A 198 -4.83 -2.82 -8.29
C ASP A 198 -4.82 -1.29 -8.18
N ARG A 199 -5.10 -0.56 -9.28
CA ARG A 199 -5.25 0.91 -9.22
C ARG A 199 -6.38 1.34 -8.28
N ALA A 200 -7.52 0.66 -8.32
CA ALA A 200 -8.65 0.97 -7.44
C ALA A 200 -8.30 0.70 -5.97
N ILE A 201 -7.60 -0.40 -5.67
CA ILE A 201 -7.12 -0.75 -4.33
C ILE A 201 -6.06 0.26 -3.86
N ALA A 202 -5.15 0.68 -4.73
CA ALA A 202 -4.12 1.66 -4.41
C ALA A 202 -4.70 3.03 -4.01
N LEU A 203 -5.90 3.39 -4.47
CA LEU A 203 -6.59 4.60 -4.01
C LEU A 203 -7.04 4.52 -2.55
N LEU A 204 -7.02 3.34 -1.93
CA LEU A 204 -7.38 3.18 -0.51
C LEU A 204 -6.24 3.57 0.44
N SER A 205 -4.98 3.41 0.03
CA SER A 205 -3.83 3.79 0.86
C SER A 205 -3.65 5.31 0.93
N LEU A 206 -4.28 6.05 0.00
CA LEU A 206 -4.40 7.50 0.06
C LEU A 206 -5.64 7.83 0.92
N ASN A 207 -5.45 8.17 2.19
CA ASN A 207 -6.53 8.43 3.17
C ASN A 207 -7.61 9.43 2.70
N SER A 208 -7.33 10.24 1.67
CA SER A 208 -8.22 11.25 1.08
C SER A 208 -9.25 10.70 0.08
N THR A 209 -9.25 9.40 -0.24
CA THR A 209 -9.92 8.90 -1.46
C THR A 209 -10.76 7.63 -1.29
N LYS A 210 -11.28 7.32 -0.10
CA LYS A 210 -12.25 6.21 0.06
C LYS A 210 -13.44 6.31 -0.92
N LYS A 211 -13.93 7.53 -1.18
CA LYS A 211 -14.98 7.77 -2.19
C LYS A 211 -14.53 7.44 -3.61
N GLN A 212 -13.31 7.82 -4.00
CA GLN A 212 -12.80 7.54 -5.35
C GLN A 212 -12.49 6.05 -5.51
N ALA A 213 -11.93 5.41 -4.49
CA ALA A 213 -11.72 3.98 -4.48
C ALA A 213 -13.06 3.22 -4.61
N LYS A 214 -14.09 3.64 -3.86
CA LYS A 214 -15.45 3.12 -4.01
C LYS A 214 -15.95 3.24 -5.45
N THR A 215 -15.90 4.45 -6.02
CA THR A 215 -16.34 4.68 -7.41
C THR A 215 -15.55 3.86 -8.42
N ALA A 216 -14.23 3.70 -8.24
CA ALA A 216 -13.39 2.90 -9.12
C ALA A 216 -13.74 1.40 -9.04
N LEU A 217 -13.98 0.88 -7.83
CA LEU A 217 -14.41 -0.50 -7.63
C LEU A 217 -15.81 -0.76 -8.19
N GLU A 218 -16.78 0.15 -7.96
CA GLU A 218 -18.14 0.06 -8.51
C GLU A 218 -18.14 0.09 -10.04
N LEU A 219 -17.32 0.95 -10.63
CA LEU A 219 -17.13 1.01 -12.08
C LEU A 219 -16.54 -0.29 -12.62
N LEU A 220 -15.61 -0.91 -11.90
CA LEU A 220 -15.00 -2.18 -12.30
C LEU A 220 -16.05 -3.31 -12.32
N VAL A 221 -16.89 -3.40 -11.28
CA VAL A 221 -18.00 -4.37 -11.22
C VAL A 221 -19.00 -4.15 -12.37
N THR A 222 -19.32 -2.90 -12.67
CA THR A 222 -20.30 -2.56 -13.73
C THR A 222 -19.73 -2.83 -15.13
N ARG A 223 -18.44 -2.56 -15.35
CA ARG A 223 -17.79 -2.67 -16.65
C ARG A 223 -17.39 -4.10 -17.01
N PHE A 224 -17.10 -4.93 -16.00
CA PHE A 224 -16.64 -6.31 -16.17
C PHE A 224 -17.47 -7.27 -15.29
N PRO A 225 -18.78 -7.42 -15.53
CA PRO A 225 -19.62 -8.30 -14.72
C PRO A 225 -19.17 -9.76 -14.85
N ASN A 226 -19.32 -10.55 -13.78
CA ASN A 226 -18.98 -11.97 -13.71
C ASN A 226 -17.50 -12.30 -14.01
N THR A 227 -16.59 -11.38 -13.70
CA THR A 227 -15.14 -11.65 -13.81
C THR A 227 -14.49 -11.79 -12.43
N PRO A 228 -13.35 -12.50 -12.34
CA PRO A 228 -12.58 -12.62 -11.09
C PRO A 228 -12.18 -11.28 -10.48
N ALA A 229 -12.05 -10.24 -11.31
CA ALA A 229 -11.75 -8.88 -10.88
C ALA A 229 -12.97 -8.19 -10.24
N ALA A 230 -14.16 -8.37 -10.81
CA ALA A 230 -15.40 -7.83 -10.26
C ALA A 230 -15.79 -8.51 -8.94
N GLU A 231 -15.62 -9.83 -8.82
CA GLU A 231 -15.83 -10.56 -7.57
C GLU A 231 -14.96 -10.00 -6.43
N ARG A 232 -13.67 -9.80 -6.71
CA ARG A 232 -12.72 -9.20 -5.75
C ARG A 232 -13.03 -7.74 -5.45
N ALA A 233 -13.44 -6.96 -6.46
CA ALA A 233 -13.86 -5.59 -6.24
C ALA A 233 -15.11 -5.53 -5.35
N GLN A 234 -16.07 -6.43 -5.54
CA GLN A 234 -17.27 -6.55 -4.72
C GLN A 234 -16.95 -6.98 -3.28
N ALA A 235 -16.04 -7.95 -3.11
CA ALA A 235 -15.54 -8.35 -1.80
C ALA A 235 -14.90 -7.15 -1.08
N LYS A 236 -14.09 -6.36 -1.80
CA LYS A 236 -13.44 -5.18 -1.22
C LYS A 236 -14.42 -4.06 -0.89
N LEU A 237 -15.44 -3.84 -1.72
CA LEU A 237 -16.53 -2.90 -1.43
C LEU A 237 -17.29 -3.30 -0.16
N THR A 238 -17.60 -4.59 -0.02
CA THR A 238 -18.27 -5.15 1.15
C THR A 238 -17.42 -4.98 2.41
N GLU A 239 -16.12 -5.29 2.34
CA GLU A 239 -15.18 -5.13 3.44
C GLU A 239 -15.11 -3.66 3.93
N LEU A 240 -15.10 -2.71 3.00
CA LEU A 240 -14.83 -1.30 3.32
C LEU A 240 -16.07 -0.47 3.67
N PHE A 241 -17.23 -0.81 3.09
CA PHE A 241 -18.45 0.00 3.15
C PHE A 241 -19.66 -0.77 3.70
N GLY A 242 -19.47 -2.02 4.12
CA GLY A 242 -20.57 -2.92 4.47
C GLY A 242 -21.35 -3.38 3.23
N ALA A 243 -22.35 -4.23 3.45
CA ALA A 243 -23.19 -4.73 2.36
C ALA A 243 -24.02 -3.59 1.73
N ALA A 244 -23.60 -3.11 0.57
CA ALA A 244 -24.52 -2.50 -0.39
C ALA A 244 -25.40 -3.63 -0.98
N PRO A 245 -26.71 -3.41 -1.23
CA PRO A 245 -27.58 -4.46 -1.73
C PRO A 245 -26.98 -4.99 -3.02
N ALA A 246 -26.73 -6.30 -3.05
CA ALA A 246 -26.22 -6.99 -4.21
C ALA A 246 -27.05 -6.55 -5.42
N ILE A 247 -26.39 -6.02 -6.45
CA ILE A 247 -26.98 -5.99 -7.79
C ILE A 247 -27.12 -7.49 -8.13
N PRO A 248 -28.34 -8.06 -8.20
CA PRO A 248 -28.45 -9.47 -8.52
C PRO A 248 -28.07 -9.67 -9.98
N ALA A 249 -26.92 -10.30 -10.20
CA ALA A 249 -26.62 -10.99 -11.44
C ALA A 249 -27.59 -12.18 -11.56
N ASN A 250 -28.74 -11.92 -12.18
CA ASN A 250 -29.82 -12.83 -12.58
C ASN A 250 -30.43 -13.79 -11.53
N PRO A 251 -31.78 -13.87 -11.44
CA PRO A 251 -32.47 -14.76 -10.51
C PRO A 251 -32.66 -16.15 -11.11
N THR A 252 -31.99 -17.15 -10.56
CA THR A 252 -32.42 -18.55 -10.70
C THR A 252 -33.20 -18.92 -9.44
N GLU A 253 -34.52 -18.83 -9.58
CA GLU A 253 -35.52 -19.81 -9.16
C GLU A 253 -35.47 -20.37 -7.71
N GLY A 254 -36.51 -20.03 -6.95
CA GLY A 254 -37.07 -20.95 -5.95
C GLY A 254 -37.07 -20.49 -4.50
N ALA A 255 -38.02 -19.62 -4.12
CA ALA A 255 -38.95 -19.86 -3.01
C ALA A 255 -39.76 -18.58 -2.66
N PRO A 256 -41.07 -18.69 -2.37
CA PRO A 256 -41.94 -17.56 -2.12
C PRO A 256 -41.99 -17.20 -0.63
N ALA A 257 -42.04 -15.91 -0.31
CA ALA A 257 -42.64 -15.44 0.94
C ALA A 257 -43.15 -14.01 0.74
N ALA A 258 -44.45 -13.86 0.93
CA ALA A 258 -45.19 -12.62 0.80
C ALA A 258 -44.67 -11.53 1.75
N SER A 259 -44.40 -10.35 1.19
CA SER A 259 -44.38 -9.07 1.90
C SER A 259 -44.54 -7.99 0.83
N GLY A 260 -45.63 -7.21 0.87
CA GLY A 260 -46.08 -6.25 -0.15
C GLY A 260 -45.15 -5.04 -0.40
N LEU A 261 -43.89 -5.11 0.01
CA LEU A 261 -42.89 -4.07 -0.21
C LEU A 261 -42.23 -4.29 -1.58
N ARG A 262 -42.45 -3.36 -2.51
CA ARG A 262 -41.78 -3.34 -3.82
C ARG A 262 -40.93 -2.07 -3.94
N THR A 263 -39.86 -2.14 -4.72
CA THR A 263 -39.07 -0.95 -5.04
C THR A 263 -39.74 -0.19 -6.20
N TRP A 264 -40.23 1.00 -5.91
CA TRP A 264 -40.79 1.95 -6.87
C TRP A 264 -39.68 2.83 -7.42
N SER A 265 -39.71 3.11 -8.72
CA SER A 265 -38.75 3.99 -9.39
C SER A 265 -39.46 5.13 -10.09
N ASP A 266 -38.82 6.29 -10.15
CA ASP A 266 -39.30 7.40 -10.98
C ASP A 266 -38.99 7.16 -12.47
N ALA A 267 -39.62 7.93 -13.36
CA ALA A 267 -39.42 7.82 -14.81
C ALA A 267 -37.96 8.05 -15.24
N SER A 268 -37.15 8.76 -14.44
CA SER A 268 -35.72 8.96 -14.71
C SER A 268 -34.81 7.85 -14.17
N GLY A 269 -35.33 6.95 -13.32
CA GLY A 269 -34.57 5.89 -12.66
C GLY A 269 -33.55 6.39 -11.62
N LYS A 270 -33.53 7.71 -11.33
CA LYS A 270 -32.60 8.36 -10.41
C LYS A 270 -33.05 8.24 -8.95
N PHE A 271 -34.34 8.05 -8.73
CA PHE A 271 -34.92 7.93 -7.39
C PHE A 271 -35.65 6.59 -7.26
N ARG A 272 -35.27 5.82 -6.24
CA ARG A 272 -35.89 4.54 -5.90
C ARG A 272 -36.32 4.53 -4.45
N ILE A 273 -37.53 4.05 -4.19
CA ILE A 273 -38.07 3.94 -2.83
C ILE A 273 -38.69 2.56 -2.64
N GLU A 274 -38.42 1.92 -1.51
CA GLU A 274 -39.10 0.68 -1.13
C GLU A 274 -40.36 1.02 -0.35
N ALA A 275 -41.51 0.68 -0.93
CA ALA A 275 -42.80 0.98 -0.35
C ALA A 275 -43.87 -0.01 -0.79
N GLU A 276 -44.90 -0.11 0.04
CA GLU A 276 -46.13 -0.85 -0.25
C GLU A 276 -47.16 0.09 -0.90
N LEU A 277 -47.86 -0.40 -1.91
CA LEU A 277 -48.96 0.32 -2.54
C LEU A 277 -50.14 0.36 -1.57
N VAL A 278 -50.55 1.57 -1.16
CA VAL A 278 -51.69 1.74 -0.26
C VAL A 278 -52.97 2.04 -1.03
N SER A 279 -52.93 3.01 -1.95
CA SER A 279 -54.07 3.40 -2.78
C SER A 279 -53.64 4.22 -3.99
N LEU A 280 -54.50 4.27 -5.01
CA LEU A 280 -54.44 5.22 -6.11
C LEU A 280 -55.61 6.20 -5.95
N GLU A 281 -55.33 7.49 -5.85
CA GLU A 281 -56.35 8.52 -5.70
C GLU A 281 -55.94 9.77 -6.50
N ASP A 282 -56.86 10.38 -7.22
CA ASP A 282 -56.63 11.61 -8.02
C ASP A 282 -55.40 11.54 -8.95
N GLY A 283 -55.15 10.37 -9.56
CA GLY A 283 -54.02 10.15 -10.47
C GLY A 283 -52.65 10.11 -9.77
N SER A 284 -52.63 10.01 -8.43
CA SER A 284 -51.43 9.90 -7.59
C SER A 284 -51.46 8.59 -6.79
N VAL A 285 -50.28 8.01 -6.62
CA VAL A 285 -50.07 6.73 -5.94
C VAL A 285 -49.58 7.00 -4.53
N ASN A 286 -50.32 6.51 -3.54
CA ASN A 286 -49.94 6.58 -2.13
C ASN A 286 -49.12 5.34 -1.77
N LEU A 287 -47.87 5.58 -1.37
CA LEU A 287 -46.87 4.56 -1.11
C LEU A 287 -46.43 4.62 0.35
N LYS A 288 -46.61 3.52 1.09
CA LYS A 288 -46.16 3.42 2.48
C LYS A 288 -44.77 2.83 2.54
N LYS A 289 -43.80 3.64 2.96
CA LYS A 289 -42.41 3.19 3.14
C LYS A 289 -42.30 2.21 4.31
N LYS A 290 -41.19 1.48 4.35
CA LYS A 290 -40.82 0.62 5.49
C LYS A 290 -40.75 1.36 6.84
N SER A 291 -40.53 2.69 6.82
CA SER A 291 -40.56 3.56 8.00
C SER A 291 -41.97 3.86 8.54
N GLY A 292 -43.03 3.45 7.82
CA GLY A 292 -44.43 3.75 8.15
C GLY A 292 -44.97 5.06 7.57
N GLU A 293 -44.09 5.88 6.98
CA GLU A 293 -44.43 7.14 6.30
C GLU A 293 -45.13 6.88 4.96
N VAL A 294 -46.27 7.52 4.74
CA VAL A 294 -47.02 7.47 3.47
C VAL A 294 -46.63 8.68 2.62
N VAL A 295 -46.19 8.42 1.39
CA VAL A 295 -45.83 9.45 0.41
C VAL A 295 -46.72 9.34 -0.82
N SER A 296 -47.23 10.47 -1.29
CA SER A 296 -48.04 10.56 -2.50
C SER A 296 -47.16 10.94 -3.69
N VAL A 297 -47.15 10.11 -4.74
CA VAL A 297 -46.33 10.30 -5.94
C VAL A 297 -47.24 10.29 -7.18
N PRO A 298 -47.22 11.32 -8.03
CA PRO A 298 -48.01 11.33 -9.26
C PRO A 298 -47.68 10.12 -10.15
N LEU A 299 -48.70 9.38 -10.60
CA LEU A 299 -48.52 8.14 -11.39
C LEU A 299 -47.68 8.40 -12.65
N ALA A 300 -47.87 9.54 -13.30
CA ALA A 300 -47.12 9.95 -14.49
C ALA A 300 -45.61 10.12 -14.26
N LYS A 301 -45.17 10.30 -13.00
CA LYS A 301 -43.76 10.43 -12.63
C LYS A 301 -43.10 9.11 -12.26
N LEU A 302 -43.87 8.03 -12.13
CA LEU A 302 -43.34 6.70 -11.89
C LEU A 302 -42.83 6.07 -13.19
N SER A 303 -41.99 5.05 -13.08
CA SER A 303 -41.51 4.29 -14.23
C SER A 303 -42.67 3.62 -14.97
N LYS A 304 -42.52 3.36 -16.27
CA LYS A 304 -43.54 2.63 -17.06
C LYS A 304 -43.90 1.28 -16.42
N ALA A 305 -42.91 0.57 -15.88
CA ALA A 305 -43.11 -0.70 -15.20
C ALA A 305 -43.93 -0.59 -13.90
N ASP A 306 -43.79 0.54 -13.19
CA ASP A 306 -44.56 0.80 -11.97
C ASP A 306 -45.97 1.30 -12.29
N GLN A 307 -46.14 2.07 -13.36
CA GLN A 307 -47.45 2.46 -13.87
C GLN A 307 -48.28 1.24 -14.28
N GLU A 308 -47.67 0.28 -14.99
CA GLU A 308 -48.32 -0.98 -15.38
C GLU A 308 -48.67 -1.87 -14.19
N PHE A 309 -47.84 -1.86 -13.13
CA PHE A 309 -48.12 -2.62 -11.92
C PHE A 309 -49.32 -2.05 -11.16
N VAL A 310 -49.43 -0.72 -11.03
CA VAL A 310 -50.58 -0.07 -10.41
C VAL A 310 -51.86 -0.34 -11.20
N ALA A 311 -51.80 -0.27 -12.54
CA ALA A 311 -52.94 -0.59 -13.40
C ALA A 311 -53.41 -2.06 -13.25
N LYS A 312 -52.47 -3.00 -13.08
CA LYS A 312 -52.77 -4.42 -12.82
C LYS A 312 -53.27 -4.69 -11.40
N ALA A 313 -52.83 -3.90 -10.42
CA ALA A 313 -53.28 -4.00 -9.04
C ALA A 313 -54.71 -3.48 -8.87
N GLU A 314 -55.04 -2.33 -9.46
CA GLU A 314 -56.41 -1.78 -9.52
C GLU A 314 -57.40 -2.75 -10.17
N GLY A 315 -56.99 -3.39 -11.28
CA GLY A 315 -57.82 -4.39 -11.98
C GLY A 315 -58.10 -5.67 -11.19
N ARG A 316 -57.41 -5.92 -10.06
CA ARG A 316 -57.62 -7.07 -9.18
C ARG A 316 -58.42 -6.76 -7.92
N SER A 317 -58.67 -5.48 -7.62
CA SER A 317 -59.39 -5.04 -6.42
C SER A 317 -60.87 -4.76 -6.65
N GLY A 318 -61.36 -4.95 -7.89
CA GLY A 318 -62.75 -4.71 -8.29
C GLY A 318 -63.62 -5.95 -8.51
N ASP A 319 -63.13 -7.15 -8.21
CA ASP A 319 -63.90 -8.40 -8.29
C ASP A 319 -63.69 -9.16 -6.97
N GLN A 320 -64.69 -9.05 -6.09
CA GLN A 320 -64.75 -9.67 -4.76
C GLN A 320 -65.63 -10.90 -4.82
#